data_AF-A0A6P0X8N2-F1
#
_entry.id   AF-A0A6P0X8N2-F1
#
_cell.length_a   1.000
_cell.length_b   1.000
_cell.length_c   1.000
_cell.angle_alpha   90.00
_cell.angle_beta   90.00
_cell.angle_gamma   90.00
#
_symmetry.space_group_name_H-M   'P 1'
#
loop_
_entity.id
_entity.type
_entity.pdbx_description
1 polymer ?
#
loop_
_entity_poly.entity_id
_entity_poly.type
_entity_poly.pdbx_seq_one_letter_code
_entity_poly.pdbx_strand_id
1 'polypeptide(L)'
;YPGGQYVVLYDGEGTIEYKFDATKDEAASTPGRDVINVTPSNGGIYLIITSTDPNQTGNYIRNIRVVEAKHENTYQSEIFNPDFIEKIRKFKVLRFMDWMKTNHSGQSEWVNRPKIEDASYARKGAPVEIMVELANRLKVDPWFNLPHRATDEYITKFAQLVKDSLSPDLTIYVEYSNEVWNSQFKQFHWVRDNGEISGGKTPFQSYGVRTAQMCDIWKGVFGEESSRVKCVMGTQTANPSVAEQVLNCDKWKEAPCYKHGIDALAITGYFSGKLGHPKYETTIESWLDDENINEFERALTQVKNGSVLDGDSDSVEDLGKTFNDYSNIAKEKGLQLMVYEGGSHVVGLGKVVNNKQLTEFFIELHRKPEFYNLYTEMLESWKDPEGTRTLFMNFSDIRKPNKHGSWGVLEHVDQEGSPRYNALLDFIDKNP
;
A
#
# COMPACT_ATOMS: atom_id res chain seq x y z
N TYR A 1 -10.77 16.73 1.20
CA TYR A 1 -10.18 17.63 2.22
C TYR A 1 -11.32 18.23 3.02
N PRO A 2 -11.12 18.53 4.31
CA PRO A 2 -12.14 19.16 5.12
C PRO A 2 -12.38 20.60 4.68
N GLY A 3 -13.60 21.10 4.89
CA GLY A 3 -13.92 22.52 4.71
C GLY A 3 -13.39 23.35 5.87
N GLY A 4 -13.31 24.66 5.67
CA GLY A 4 -12.85 25.60 6.70
C GLY A 4 -11.79 26.56 6.20
N GLN A 5 -11.08 27.19 7.14
CA GLN A 5 -10.02 28.15 6.84
C GLN A 5 -8.67 27.46 6.66
N TYR A 6 -7.94 27.87 5.63
CA TYR A 6 -6.57 27.47 5.35
C TYR A 6 -5.69 28.71 5.25
N VAL A 7 -4.42 28.53 5.54
CA VAL A 7 -3.38 29.54 5.38
C VAL A 7 -2.43 29.08 4.29
N VAL A 8 -2.15 29.97 3.35
CA VAL A 8 -1.22 29.76 2.25
C VAL A 8 0.02 30.61 2.52
N LEU A 9 1.08 29.96 2.97
CA LEU A 9 2.36 30.58 3.32
C LEU A 9 3.30 30.52 2.12
N TYR A 10 3.98 31.60 1.80
CA TYR A 10 4.94 31.67 0.69
C TYR A 10 6.07 32.65 0.99
N ASP A 11 7.23 32.40 0.41
CA ASP A 11 8.37 33.30 0.48
C ASP A 11 8.49 34.08 -0.82
N GLY A 12 9.05 35.29 -0.76
CA GLY A 12 9.29 36.13 -1.94
C GLY A 12 8.09 36.97 -2.37
N GLU A 13 8.17 37.55 -3.57
CA GLU A 13 7.19 38.51 -4.10
C GLU A 13 6.47 37.94 -5.31
N GLY A 14 5.15 38.11 -5.32
CA GLY A 14 4.27 37.64 -6.39
C GLY A 14 2.81 37.73 -5.98
N THR A 15 1.93 37.28 -6.86
CA THR A 15 0.48 37.25 -6.64
C THR A 15 -0.04 35.85 -6.87
N ILE A 16 -0.81 35.33 -5.91
CA ILE A 16 -1.55 34.06 -6.02
C ILE A 16 -3.04 34.39 -6.10
N GLU A 17 -3.70 33.89 -7.13
CA GLU A 17 -5.16 33.83 -7.22
C GLU A 17 -5.67 32.44 -6.79
N TYR A 18 -6.87 32.41 -6.21
CA TYR A 18 -7.53 31.21 -5.72
C TYR A 18 -8.86 31.01 -6.43
N LYS A 19 -9.12 29.79 -6.90
CA LYS A 19 -10.34 29.41 -7.62
C LYS A 19 -10.89 28.08 -7.11
N PHE A 20 -12.05 27.70 -7.68
CA PHE A 20 -12.86 26.55 -7.29
C PHE A 20 -13.32 26.67 -5.84
N ASP A 21 -12.89 25.77 -4.97
CA ASP A 21 -13.42 25.69 -3.61
C ASP A 21 -12.83 26.72 -2.67
N ALA A 22 -11.79 27.45 -3.08
CA ALA A 22 -11.09 28.43 -2.27
C ALA A 22 -11.42 29.86 -2.67
N THR A 23 -11.77 30.69 -1.68
CA THR A 23 -11.91 32.14 -1.82
C THR A 23 -10.97 32.84 -0.83
N LYS A 24 -10.17 33.78 -1.31
CA LYS A 24 -9.26 34.57 -0.47
C LYS A 24 -10.04 35.51 0.46
N ASP A 25 -9.63 35.54 1.72
CA ASP A 25 -10.04 36.56 2.68
C ASP A 25 -9.00 37.69 2.66
N GLU A 26 -9.27 38.74 1.91
CA GLU A 26 -8.35 39.88 1.75
C GLU A 26 -8.08 40.61 3.07
N ALA A 27 -9.06 40.65 3.97
CA ALA A 27 -8.93 41.35 5.24
C ALA A 27 -8.02 40.59 6.23
N ALA A 28 -7.99 39.26 6.14
CA ALA A 28 -7.15 38.40 6.97
C ALA A 28 -5.78 38.07 6.34
N SER A 29 -5.55 38.46 5.08
CA SER A 29 -4.33 38.16 4.33
C SER A 29 -3.28 39.27 4.46
N THR A 30 -2.00 38.88 4.43
CA THR A 30 -0.84 39.78 4.47
C THR A 30 0.25 39.24 3.52
N PRO A 31 1.20 40.08 3.05
CA PRO A 31 2.29 39.58 2.20
C PRO A 31 3.01 38.37 2.82
N GLY A 32 3.15 37.29 2.06
CA GLY A 32 3.74 36.01 2.50
C GLY A 32 2.78 35.06 3.22
N ARG A 33 1.54 35.49 3.49
CA ARG A 33 0.52 34.74 4.25
C ARG A 33 -0.88 35.11 3.78
N ASP A 34 -1.44 34.31 2.90
CA ASP A 34 -2.82 34.46 2.45
C ASP A 34 -3.75 33.57 3.29
N VAL A 35 -4.94 34.06 3.65
CA VAL A 35 -5.99 33.28 4.29
C VAL A 35 -7.06 32.96 3.26
N ILE A 36 -7.45 31.70 3.14
CA ILE A 36 -8.50 31.26 2.21
C ILE A 36 -9.62 30.52 2.97
N ASN A 37 -10.86 30.80 2.59
CA ASN A 37 -12.04 30.06 3.03
C ASN A 37 -12.34 28.96 2.01
N VAL A 38 -12.44 27.70 2.47
CA VAL A 38 -12.61 26.52 1.62
C VAL A 38 -13.98 25.86 1.85
N THR A 39 -14.75 25.74 0.77
CA THR A 39 -16.02 24.98 0.74
C THR A 39 -15.85 23.77 -0.18
N PRO A 40 -15.65 22.55 0.34
CA PRO A 40 -15.27 21.40 -0.47
C PRO A 40 -16.33 20.94 -1.47
N SER A 41 -15.85 20.59 -2.67
CA SER A 41 -16.56 19.98 -3.78
C SER A 41 -15.60 19.02 -4.51
N ASN A 42 -16.03 18.49 -5.66
CA ASN A 42 -15.14 17.71 -6.54
C ASN A 42 -14.16 18.61 -7.34
N GLY A 43 -14.25 19.93 -7.21
CA GLY A 43 -13.45 20.91 -7.98
C GLY A 43 -12.01 21.06 -7.50
N GLY A 44 -11.72 20.79 -6.23
CA GLY A 44 -10.38 21.01 -5.68
C GLY A 44 -10.15 22.45 -5.22
N ILE A 45 -9.01 22.69 -4.58
CA ILE A 45 -8.46 24.02 -4.36
C ILE A 45 -7.50 24.31 -5.51
N TYR A 46 -7.70 25.41 -6.26
CA TYR A 46 -6.83 25.77 -7.38
C TYR A 46 -6.10 27.08 -7.13
N LEU A 47 -4.76 27.00 -7.13
CA LEU A 47 -3.85 28.13 -6.96
C LEU A 47 -3.25 28.51 -8.31
N ILE A 48 -3.28 29.80 -8.64
CA ILE A 48 -2.72 30.36 -9.88
C ILE A 48 -1.73 31.44 -9.49
N ILE A 49 -0.45 31.25 -9.82
CA ILE A 49 0.56 32.30 -9.69
C ILE A 49 0.42 33.21 -10.91
N THR A 50 -0.10 34.42 -10.72
CA THR A 50 -0.34 35.39 -11.82
C THR A 50 0.79 36.39 -11.99
N SER A 51 1.64 36.55 -10.97
CA SER A 51 2.85 37.36 -11.02
C SER A 51 3.94 36.76 -10.15
N THR A 52 5.19 36.84 -10.60
CA THR A 52 6.38 36.42 -9.86
C THR A 52 7.44 37.51 -10.00
N ASP A 53 8.07 37.90 -8.89
CA ASP A 53 9.09 38.96 -8.84
C ASP A 53 8.67 40.25 -9.59
N PRO A 54 7.54 40.88 -9.22
CA PRO A 54 7.01 42.06 -9.91
C PRO A 54 7.98 43.24 -9.94
N ASN A 55 8.92 43.29 -9.00
CA ASN A 55 9.93 44.34 -8.88
C ASN A 55 11.28 43.99 -9.54
N GLN A 56 11.40 42.82 -10.19
CA GLN A 56 12.61 42.35 -10.89
C GLN A 56 13.87 42.34 -9.99
N THR A 57 13.70 41.96 -8.73
CA THR A 57 14.77 41.90 -7.73
C THR A 57 15.44 40.52 -7.65
N GLY A 58 14.89 39.53 -8.35
CA GLY A 58 15.23 38.12 -8.19
C GLY A 58 14.52 37.46 -6.99
N ASN A 59 13.63 38.18 -6.29
CA ASN A 59 12.90 37.66 -5.14
C ASN A 59 11.61 36.94 -5.56
N TYR A 60 11.75 35.87 -6.35
CA TYR A 60 10.62 35.10 -6.85
C TYR A 60 9.79 34.46 -5.74
N ILE A 61 8.48 34.39 -5.96
CA ILE A 61 7.57 33.62 -5.10
C ILE A 61 7.95 32.14 -5.11
N ARG A 62 8.08 31.54 -3.92
CA ARG A 62 8.56 30.15 -3.71
C ARG A 62 8.08 29.59 -2.38
N ASN A 63 8.37 28.31 -2.13
CA ASN A 63 8.06 27.61 -0.86
C ASN A 63 6.58 27.77 -0.44
N ILE A 64 5.67 27.60 -1.41
CA ILE A 64 4.23 27.71 -1.18
C ILE A 64 3.76 26.50 -0.38
N ARG A 65 3.14 26.76 0.77
CA ARG A 65 2.61 25.75 1.70
C ARG A 65 1.14 26.04 1.94
N VAL A 66 0.27 25.05 1.76
CA VAL A 66 -1.16 25.14 2.01
C VAL A 66 -1.48 24.31 3.25
N VAL A 67 -1.91 24.96 4.33
CA VAL A 67 -2.05 24.36 5.65
C VAL A 67 -3.41 24.73 6.22
N GLU A 68 -4.10 23.79 6.88
CA GLU A 68 -5.32 24.14 7.65
C GLU A 68 -4.97 25.18 8.73
N ALA A 69 -5.80 26.20 8.92
CA ALA A 69 -5.47 27.33 9.79
C ALA A 69 -5.11 26.91 11.24
N LYS A 70 -5.74 25.86 11.76
CA LYS A 70 -5.44 25.28 13.09
C LYS A 70 -4.00 24.72 13.22
N HIS A 71 -3.32 24.45 12.11
CA HIS A 71 -1.98 23.86 12.06
C HIS A 71 -0.90 24.87 11.62
N GLU A 72 -1.23 26.15 11.43
CA GLU A 72 -0.28 27.17 10.96
C GLU A 72 1.00 27.25 11.81
N ASN A 73 0.88 27.09 13.13
CA ASN A 73 2.03 27.19 14.03
C ASN A 73 2.77 25.87 14.24
N THR A 74 2.28 24.76 13.67
CA THR A 74 2.83 23.42 13.94
C THR A 74 3.24 22.65 12.69
N TYR A 75 2.81 23.05 11.48
CA TYR A 75 3.02 22.25 10.25
C TYR A 75 4.48 21.94 9.91
N GLN A 76 5.44 22.73 10.42
CA GLN A 76 6.86 22.49 10.20
C GLN A 76 7.39 21.33 11.05
N SER A 77 6.93 21.22 12.30
CA SER A 77 7.31 20.13 13.20
C SER A 77 6.38 18.93 13.07
N GLU A 78 5.10 19.15 12.75
CA GLU A 78 4.06 18.15 12.55
C GLU A 78 3.74 18.03 11.06
N ILE A 79 4.60 17.31 10.34
CA ILE A 79 4.51 17.16 8.88
C ILE A 79 3.46 16.11 8.44
N PHE A 80 2.89 15.36 9.38
CA PHE A 80 1.82 14.40 9.15
C PHE A 80 0.51 14.90 9.72
N ASN A 81 -0.59 14.58 9.04
CA ASN A 81 -1.91 14.87 9.57
C ASN A 81 -2.11 14.10 10.90
N PRO A 82 -2.42 14.77 12.03
CA PRO A 82 -2.60 14.10 13.32
C PRO A 82 -3.75 13.11 13.33
N ASP A 83 -4.84 13.38 12.59
CA ASP A 83 -5.97 12.44 12.49
C ASP A 83 -5.55 11.17 11.77
N PHE A 84 -4.69 11.28 10.75
CA PHE A 84 -4.08 10.13 10.06
C PHE A 84 -3.20 9.31 11.00
N ILE A 85 -2.34 9.98 11.78
CA ILE A 85 -1.48 9.34 12.79
C ILE A 85 -2.31 8.52 13.77
N GLU A 86 -3.42 9.08 14.27
CA GLU A 86 -4.32 8.37 15.19
C GLU A 86 -4.95 7.12 14.57
N LYS A 87 -5.22 7.11 13.25
CA LYS A 87 -5.76 5.92 12.56
C LYS A 87 -4.77 4.78 12.44
N ILE A 88 -3.48 5.07 12.33
CA ILE A 88 -2.45 4.07 12.02
C ILE A 88 -1.55 3.70 13.20
N ARG A 89 -1.58 4.45 14.32
CA ARG A 89 -0.66 4.26 15.45
C ARG A 89 -0.68 2.86 16.12
N LYS A 90 -1.76 2.08 15.94
CA LYS A 90 -1.87 0.72 16.49
C LYS A 90 -1.22 -0.34 15.61
N PHE A 91 -0.92 -0.04 14.35
CA PHE A 91 -0.28 -0.99 13.44
C PHE A 91 1.23 -1.03 13.70
N LYS A 92 1.82 -2.22 13.75
CA LYS A 92 3.25 -2.40 14.04
C LYS A 92 4.17 -2.27 12.81
N VAL A 93 3.61 -2.48 11.62
CA VAL A 93 4.35 -2.47 10.35
C VAL A 93 3.60 -1.61 9.35
N LEU A 94 4.32 -0.78 8.59
CA LEU A 94 3.76 -0.02 7.47
C LEU A 94 4.46 -0.41 6.16
N ARG A 95 3.70 -0.94 5.20
CA ARG A 95 4.20 -1.25 3.85
C ARG A 95 3.98 -0.05 2.93
N PHE A 96 5.08 0.54 2.47
CA PHE A 96 5.09 1.80 1.74
C PHE A 96 4.92 1.65 0.22
N MET A 97 4.43 0.51 -0.27
CA MET A 97 4.35 0.19 -1.72
C MET A 97 3.73 1.33 -2.56
N ASP A 98 2.57 1.85 -2.13
CA ASP A 98 1.86 2.95 -2.80
C ASP A 98 2.56 4.30 -2.62
N TRP A 99 3.08 4.58 -1.43
CA TRP A 99 3.86 5.79 -1.16
C TRP A 99 5.10 5.84 -2.05
N MET A 100 5.76 4.71 -2.28
CA MET A 100 6.93 4.59 -3.16
C MET A 100 6.58 4.62 -4.65
N LYS A 101 5.29 4.57 -5.01
CA LYS A 101 4.83 4.37 -6.39
C LYS A 101 5.53 3.19 -7.08
N THR A 102 5.55 2.06 -6.40
CA THR A 102 6.27 0.86 -6.85
C THR A 102 5.73 0.33 -8.17
N ASN A 103 4.40 0.23 -8.28
CA ASN A 103 3.72 -0.25 -9.48
C ASN A 103 3.99 0.69 -10.66
N HIS A 104 4.43 0.11 -11.78
CA HIS A 104 4.80 0.84 -13.00
C HIS A 104 5.95 1.86 -12.85
N SER A 105 6.73 1.78 -11.76
CA SER A 105 7.79 2.75 -11.46
C SER A 105 8.79 2.90 -12.62
N GLY A 106 9.06 4.14 -13.01
CA GLY A 106 10.14 4.48 -13.94
C GLY A 106 11.49 4.73 -13.25
N GLN A 107 11.55 4.65 -11.92
CA GLN A 107 12.77 4.93 -11.16
C GLN A 107 13.80 3.82 -11.36
N SER A 108 15.06 4.21 -11.60
CA SER A 108 16.19 3.29 -11.80
C SER A 108 17.46 3.70 -11.06
N GLU A 109 17.99 4.89 -11.34
CA GLU A 109 19.19 5.42 -10.70
C GLU A 109 18.88 6.20 -9.43
N TRP A 110 19.79 6.21 -8.45
CA TRP A 110 19.60 6.91 -7.18
C TRP A 110 19.24 8.40 -7.37
N VAL A 111 19.85 9.06 -8.36
CA VAL A 111 19.59 10.46 -8.68
C VAL A 111 18.16 10.73 -9.15
N ASN A 112 17.43 9.69 -9.59
CA ASN A 112 16.07 9.77 -10.12
C ASN A 112 14.98 9.67 -9.03
N ARG A 113 15.36 9.40 -7.77
CA ARG A 113 14.43 9.21 -6.66
C ARG A 113 13.63 10.48 -6.32
N PRO A 114 12.47 10.36 -5.66
CA PRO A 114 11.80 11.49 -5.02
C PRO A 114 12.68 12.15 -3.94
N LYS A 115 12.60 13.47 -3.85
CA LYS A 115 13.32 14.29 -2.85
C LYS A 115 12.34 15.12 -2.01
N ILE A 116 12.74 15.49 -0.80
CA ILE A 116 11.88 16.26 0.12
C ILE A 116 11.48 17.61 -0.49
N GLU A 117 12.33 18.18 -1.34
CA GLU A 117 12.12 19.45 -2.04
C GLU A 117 11.27 19.32 -3.31
N ASP A 118 10.87 18.10 -3.72
CA ASP A 118 9.97 17.93 -4.84
C ASP A 118 8.64 18.63 -4.53
N ALA A 119 8.17 19.47 -5.47
CA ALA A 119 6.94 20.24 -5.30
C ALA A 119 5.68 19.39 -5.06
N SER A 120 5.72 18.08 -5.36
CA SER A 120 4.66 17.13 -5.03
C SER A 120 5.15 15.69 -5.07
N TYR A 121 4.87 14.95 -3.99
CA TYR A 121 5.16 13.50 -3.91
C TYR A 121 4.17 12.67 -4.72
N ALA A 122 3.03 13.25 -5.14
CA ALA A 122 2.02 12.55 -5.95
C ALA A 122 2.48 12.20 -7.36
N ARG A 123 3.67 12.64 -7.81
CA ARG A 123 4.21 12.34 -9.14
C ARG A 123 5.13 11.13 -9.15
N LYS A 124 6.18 11.16 -8.32
CA LYS A 124 7.23 10.13 -8.30
C LYS A 124 7.17 9.21 -7.07
N GLY A 125 6.35 9.52 -6.08
CA GLY A 125 6.30 8.85 -4.78
C GLY A 125 6.82 9.76 -3.65
N ALA A 126 6.61 9.33 -2.42
CA ALA A 126 7.16 9.93 -1.22
C ALA A 126 8.67 9.63 -1.11
N PRO A 127 9.49 10.62 -0.68
CA PRO A 127 10.90 10.40 -0.38
C PRO A 127 11.09 9.42 0.78
N VAL A 128 12.21 8.70 0.76
CA VAL A 128 12.57 7.75 1.83
C VAL A 128 12.74 8.43 3.18
N GLU A 129 13.20 9.68 3.19
CA GLU A 129 13.32 10.51 4.38
C GLU A 129 11.97 10.70 5.08
N ILE A 130 10.88 10.89 4.32
CA ILE A 130 9.52 11.06 4.87
C ILE A 130 8.98 9.73 5.39
N MET A 131 9.26 8.61 4.71
CA MET A 131 8.83 7.29 5.17
C MET A 131 9.55 6.88 6.46
N VAL A 132 10.86 7.13 6.56
CA VAL A 132 11.66 6.92 7.77
C VAL A 132 11.19 7.82 8.92
N GLU A 133 10.88 9.08 8.65
CA GLU A 133 10.35 10.00 9.66
C GLU A 133 9.01 9.51 10.24
N LEU A 134 8.11 8.99 9.40
CA LEU A 134 6.85 8.39 9.87
C LEU A 134 7.12 7.15 10.76
N ALA A 135 8.01 6.27 10.29
CA ALA A 135 8.40 5.06 11.02
C ALA A 135 8.99 5.38 12.40
N ASN A 136 9.90 6.35 12.47
CA ASN A 136 10.53 6.81 13.71
C ASN A 136 9.52 7.41 14.69
N ARG A 137 8.61 8.27 14.23
CA ARG A 137 7.59 8.91 15.09
C ARG A 137 6.64 7.89 15.71
N LEU A 138 6.18 6.93 14.90
CA LEU A 138 5.24 5.91 15.35
C LEU A 138 5.91 4.72 16.04
N LYS A 139 7.25 4.60 15.92
CA LYS A 139 8.02 3.42 16.30
C LYS A 139 7.49 2.15 15.64
N VAL A 140 7.27 2.22 14.34
CA VAL A 140 6.73 1.13 13.52
C VAL A 140 7.77 0.66 12.53
N ASP A 141 7.78 -0.64 12.27
CA ASP A 141 8.70 -1.27 11.34
C ASP A 141 8.33 -0.89 9.89
N PRO A 142 9.24 -0.29 9.11
CA PRO A 142 8.96 0.02 7.71
C PRO A 142 9.13 -1.23 6.82
N TRP A 143 8.20 -1.41 5.87
CA TRP A 143 8.36 -2.32 4.74
C TRP A 143 8.49 -1.53 3.43
N PHE A 144 9.69 -1.56 2.83
CA PHE A 144 10.01 -0.88 1.59
C PHE A 144 9.91 -1.81 0.37
N ASN A 145 9.36 -1.27 -0.73
CA ASN A 145 9.25 -1.94 -2.02
C ASN A 145 10.13 -1.25 -3.06
N LEU A 146 11.30 -1.83 -3.35
CA LEU A 146 12.26 -1.18 -4.25
C LEU A 146 11.79 -1.25 -5.71
N PRO A 147 12.03 -0.21 -6.53
CA PRO A 147 11.63 -0.21 -7.94
C PRO A 147 12.24 -1.40 -8.71
N HIS A 148 11.46 -1.99 -9.62
CA HIS A 148 11.88 -3.10 -10.49
C HIS A 148 13.01 -2.75 -11.49
N ARG A 149 13.40 -1.48 -11.60
CA ARG A 149 14.53 -1.02 -12.42
C ARG A 149 15.69 -0.50 -11.58
N ALA A 150 15.62 -0.62 -10.25
CA ALA A 150 16.62 -0.10 -9.33
C ALA A 150 17.99 -0.74 -9.60
N THR A 151 19.01 0.10 -9.81
CA THR A 151 20.40 -0.34 -9.92
C THR A 151 20.98 -0.73 -8.56
N ASP A 152 22.11 -1.42 -8.54
CA ASP A 152 22.79 -1.78 -7.28
C ASP A 152 23.19 -0.54 -6.48
N GLU A 153 23.56 0.55 -7.18
CA GLU A 153 23.81 1.84 -6.54
C GLU A 153 22.53 2.39 -5.88
N TYR A 154 21.39 2.36 -6.57
CA TYR A 154 20.11 2.77 -5.97
C TYR A 154 19.83 1.99 -4.69
N ILE A 155 19.92 0.65 -4.75
CA ILE A 155 19.63 -0.23 -3.62
C ILE A 155 20.60 0.06 -2.46
N THR A 156 21.89 0.20 -2.75
CA THR A 156 22.94 0.48 -1.76
C THR A 156 22.72 1.82 -1.07
N LYS A 157 22.47 2.88 -1.84
CA LYS A 157 22.25 4.23 -1.30
C LYS A 157 20.95 4.33 -0.51
N PHE A 158 19.90 3.62 -0.93
CA PHE A 158 18.65 3.53 -0.18
C PHE A 158 18.89 2.85 1.18
N ALA A 159 19.57 1.70 1.19
CA ALA A 159 19.90 0.98 2.41
C ALA A 159 20.77 1.83 3.36
N GLN A 160 21.76 2.56 2.83
CA GLN A 160 22.62 3.43 3.62
C GLN A 160 21.83 4.57 4.28
N LEU A 161 20.96 5.24 3.51
CA LEU A 161 20.11 6.31 4.07
C LEU A 161 19.22 5.77 5.19
N VAL A 162 18.58 4.62 4.99
CA VAL A 162 17.75 3.99 6.03
C VAL A 162 18.58 3.61 7.26
N LYS A 163 19.77 3.03 7.08
CA LYS A 163 20.68 2.71 8.19
C LYS A 163 21.05 3.96 9.00
N ASP A 164 21.33 5.08 8.33
CA ASP A 164 21.80 6.31 8.96
C ASP A 164 20.69 7.09 9.69
N SER A 165 19.42 6.85 9.36
CA SER A 165 18.30 7.69 9.81
C SER A 165 17.17 6.96 10.53
N LEU A 166 17.00 5.65 10.32
CA LEU A 166 15.98 4.86 11.01
C LEU A 166 16.45 4.48 12.42
N SER A 167 15.57 4.64 13.40
CA SER A 167 15.80 4.25 14.78
C SER A 167 16.37 2.82 14.88
N PRO A 168 17.44 2.59 15.67
CA PRO A 168 18.13 1.31 15.75
C PRO A 168 17.26 0.17 16.28
N ASP A 169 16.18 0.49 16.99
CA ASP A 169 15.26 -0.48 17.59
C ASP A 169 14.25 -1.07 16.57
N LEU A 170 14.17 -0.51 15.35
CA LEU A 170 13.21 -0.91 14.35
C LEU A 170 13.77 -1.98 13.39
N THR A 171 12.89 -2.91 13.02
CA THR A 171 13.11 -3.93 12.00
C THR A 171 12.72 -3.39 10.63
N ILE A 172 13.54 -3.65 9.62
CA ILE A 172 13.29 -3.24 8.24
C ILE A 172 12.85 -4.44 7.44
N TYR A 173 11.69 -4.34 6.77
CA TYR A 173 11.29 -5.28 5.74
C TYR A 173 11.62 -4.70 4.37
N VAL A 174 12.23 -5.51 3.50
CA VAL A 174 12.57 -5.07 2.15
C VAL A 174 12.15 -6.10 1.12
N GLU A 175 11.42 -5.62 0.11
CA GLU A 175 10.90 -6.42 -1.00
C GLU A 175 11.34 -5.80 -2.33
N TYR A 176 11.74 -6.63 -3.28
CA TYR A 176 12.03 -6.19 -4.62
C TYR A 176 10.72 -6.09 -5.41
N SER A 177 10.35 -4.89 -5.86
CA SER A 177 9.13 -4.63 -6.65
C SER A 177 7.82 -4.99 -5.92
N ASN A 178 6.74 -5.17 -6.69
CA ASN A 178 5.43 -5.68 -6.30
C ASN A 178 4.88 -6.54 -7.45
N GLU A 179 4.30 -7.71 -7.14
CA GLU A 179 3.54 -8.57 -8.07
C GLU A 179 4.16 -8.70 -9.47
N VAL A 180 5.44 -9.07 -9.55
CA VAL A 180 6.12 -9.25 -10.85
C VAL A 180 5.55 -10.40 -11.70
N TRP A 181 4.56 -11.12 -11.18
CA TRP A 181 3.78 -12.16 -11.84
C TRP A 181 2.51 -11.63 -12.52
N ASN A 182 2.09 -10.40 -12.20
CA ASN A 182 0.85 -9.81 -12.70
C ASN A 182 1.10 -9.07 -14.03
N SER A 183 0.57 -9.63 -15.13
CA SER A 183 0.75 -9.11 -16.49
C SER A 183 0.07 -7.76 -16.74
N GLN A 184 -0.74 -7.25 -15.82
CA GLN A 184 -1.27 -5.88 -15.89
C GLN A 184 -0.20 -4.83 -15.61
N PHE A 185 0.90 -5.22 -14.93
CA PHE A 185 1.91 -4.28 -14.50
C PHE A 185 3.16 -4.24 -15.40
N LYS A 186 3.77 -3.06 -15.52
CA LYS A 186 4.98 -2.89 -16.33
C LYS A 186 6.17 -3.67 -15.78
N GLN A 187 6.23 -3.89 -14.47
CA GLN A 187 7.29 -4.68 -13.86
C GLN A 187 7.30 -6.15 -14.30
N PHE A 188 6.13 -6.76 -14.57
CA PHE A 188 6.06 -8.11 -15.13
C PHE A 188 6.78 -8.16 -16.49
N HIS A 189 6.44 -7.22 -17.38
CA HIS A 189 7.09 -7.13 -18.69
C HIS A 189 8.58 -6.82 -18.58
N TRP A 190 8.97 -5.92 -17.67
CA TRP A 190 10.37 -5.59 -17.46
C TRP A 190 11.19 -6.81 -17.02
N VAL A 191 10.72 -7.56 -16.03
CA VAL A 191 11.38 -8.78 -15.56
C VAL A 191 11.39 -9.85 -16.66
N ARG A 192 10.32 -9.98 -17.45
CA ARG A 192 10.31 -10.90 -18.60
C ARG A 192 11.36 -10.52 -19.64
N ASP A 193 11.49 -9.23 -19.95
CA ASP A 193 12.28 -8.75 -21.09
C ASP A 193 13.74 -8.41 -20.74
N ASN A 194 14.03 -8.13 -19.47
CA ASN A 194 15.35 -7.72 -18.96
C ASN A 194 15.83 -8.60 -17.81
N GLY A 195 15.05 -9.60 -17.43
CA GLY A 195 15.35 -10.44 -16.28
C GLY A 195 16.38 -11.52 -16.57
N GLU A 196 16.67 -11.89 -17.81
CA GLU A 196 17.72 -12.90 -18.08
C GLU A 196 19.05 -12.46 -17.46
N ILE A 197 19.33 -13.01 -16.29
CA ILE A 197 20.54 -12.81 -15.51
C ILE A 197 21.10 -14.17 -15.17
N SER A 198 22.42 -14.25 -15.12
CA SER A 198 23.11 -15.50 -14.79
C SER A 198 22.53 -16.10 -13.50
N GLY A 199 21.97 -17.31 -13.60
CA GLY A 199 21.32 -18.00 -12.48
C GLY A 199 19.79 -18.15 -12.59
N GLY A 200 19.11 -17.41 -13.48
CA GLY A 200 17.67 -17.57 -13.76
C GLY A 200 17.40 -18.12 -15.16
N LYS A 201 16.58 -19.17 -15.27
CA LYS A 201 16.15 -19.75 -16.56
C LYS A 201 14.73 -19.32 -16.96
N THR A 202 13.97 -18.75 -16.02
CA THR A 202 12.64 -18.17 -16.26
C THR A 202 12.60 -16.73 -15.73
N PRO A 203 11.62 -15.91 -16.16
CA PRO A 203 11.41 -14.59 -15.58
C PRO A 203 11.23 -14.62 -14.06
N PHE A 204 10.57 -15.64 -13.50
CA PHE A 204 10.39 -15.78 -12.05
C PHE A 204 11.66 -16.15 -11.31
N GLN A 205 12.49 -17.05 -11.85
CA GLN A 205 13.81 -17.32 -11.27
C GLN A 205 14.72 -16.09 -11.33
N SER A 206 14.65 -15.33 -12.41
CA SER A 206 15.38 -14.09 -12.60
C SER A 206 15.01 -13.02 -11.58
N TYR A 207 13.71 -12.85 -11.34
CA TYR A 207 13.21 -12.06 -10.21
C TYR A 207 13.77 -12.57 -8.88
N GLY A 208 13.75 -13.89 -8.69
CA GLY A 208 14.34 -14.55 -7.53
C GLY A 208 15.79 -14.13 -7.27
N VAL A 209 16.62 -14.19 -8.32
CA VAL A 209 18.05 -13.81 -8.27
C VAL A 209 18.19 -12.33 -7.94
N ARG A 210 17.34 -11.46 -8.50
CA ARG A 210 17.41 -10.03 -8.23
C ARG A 210 17.02 -9.67 -6.80
N THR A 211 16.04 -10.37 -6.22
CA THR A 211 15.72 -10.27 -4.79
C THR A 211 16.89 -10.73 -3.93
N ALA A 212 17.54 -11.85 -4.26
CA ALA A 212 18.75 -12.32 -3.55
C ALA A 212 19.90 -11.30 -3.59
N GLN A 213 20.14 -10.66 -4.74
CA GLN A 213 21.12 -9.57 -4.87
C GLN A 213 20.79 -8.38 -3.98
N MET A 214 19.52 -7.96 -3.95
CA MET A 214 19.05 -6.91 -3.05
C MET A 214 19.32 -7.29 -1.58
N CYS A 215 19.05 -8.54 -1.20
CA CYS A 215 19.30 -9.02 0.16
C CYS A 215 20.78 -8.99 0.54
N ASP A 216 21.67 -9.44 -0.34
CA ASP A 216 23.11 -9.36 -0.14
C ASP A 216 23.57 -7.90 0.04
N ILE A 217 23.06 -6.96 -0.77
CA ILE A 217 23.40 -5.53 -0.68
C ILE A 217 22.94 -4.96 0.67
N TRP A 218 21.67 -5.15 1.02
CA TRP A 218 21.12 -4.60 2.26
C TRP A 218 21.81 -5.18 3.50
N LYS A 219 21.98 -6.51 3.56
CA LYS A 219 22.67 -7.15 4.69
C LYS A 219 24.15 -6.74 4.73
N GLY A 220 24.79 -6.54 3.59
CA GLY A 220 26.16 -6.00 3.50
C GLY A 220 26.28 -4.58 4.04
N VAL A 221 25.36 -3.68 3.70
CA VAL A 221 25.33 -2.29 4.21
C VAL A 221 25.13 -2.26 5.73
N PHE A 222 24.24 -3.10 6.25
CA PHE A 222 23.97 -3.16 7.69
C PHE A 222 25.08 -3.87 8.48
N GLY A 223 25.79 -4.84 7.88
CA GLY A 223 26.94 -5.50 8.51
C GLY A 223 26.53 -6.24 9.79
N GLU A 224 27.11 -5.83 10.93
CA GLU A 224 26.78 -6.40 12.24
C GLU A 224 25.30 -6.23 12.62
N GLU A 225 24.63 -5.21 12.07
CA GLU A 225 23.21 -4.93 12.26
C GLU A 225 22.30 -5.66 11.26
N SER A 226 22.84 -6.56 10.43
CA SER A 226 22.09 -7.22 9.35
C SER A 226 20.87 -8.03 9.81
N SER A 227 20.81 -8.42 11.10
CA SER A 227 19.65 -9.07 11.71
C SER A 227 18.40 -8.18 11.74
N ARG A 228 18.57 -6.85 11.67
CA ARG A 228 17.49 -5.86 11.55
C ARG A 228 16.81 -5.88 10.19
N VAL A 229 17.45 -6.42 9.15
CA VAL A 229 16.90 -6.48 7.79
C VAL A 229 16.23 -7.82 7.56
N LYS A 230 14.92 -7.80 7.31
CA LYS A 230 14.08 -8.91 6.87
C LYS A 230 13.82 -8.81 5.38
N CYS A 231 14.44 -9.69 4.62
CA CYS A 231 14.29 -9.75 3.19
C CYS A 231 13.09 -10.60 2.78
N VAL A 232 12.20 -10.03 1.96
CA VAL A 232 10.91 -10.63 1.62
C VAL A 232 10.83 -10.98 0.13
N MET A 233 10.47 -12.23 -0.17
CA MET A 233 10.21 -12.73 -1.52
C MET A 233 8.69 -12.80 -1.77
N GLY A 234 8.15 -11.88 -2.57
CA GLY A 234 6.74 -11.95 -3.00
C GLY A 234 6.48 -13.04 -4.04
N THR A 235 5.33 -13.72 -3.97
CA THR A 235 4.86 -14.70 -4.97
C THR A 235 3.37 -14.55 -5.32
N GLN A 236 2.88 -15.34 -6.28
CA GLN A 236 1.47 -15.40 -6.67
C GLN A 236 0.74 -16.48 -5.86
N THR A 237 -0.15 -16.09 -4.95
CA THR A 237 -0.92 -17.02 -4.10
C THR A 237 -1.68 -18.07 -4.89
N ALA A 238 -2.38 -17.63 -5.96
CA ALA A 238 -3.21 -18.51 -6.78
C ALA A 238 -2.42 -19.53 -7.62
N ASN A 239 -1.08 -19.43 -7.67
CA ASN A 239 -0.23 -20.34 -8.44
C ASN A 239 1.06 -20.70 -7.68
N PRO A 240 1.05 -21.80 -6.90
CA PRO A 240 2.20 -22.26 -6.11
C PRO A 240 3.48 -22.49 -6.93
N SER A 241 3.36 -22.81 -8.23
CA SER A 241 4.53 -22.97 -9.10
C SER A 241 5.36 -21.68 -9.23
N VAL A 242 4.74 -20.50 -9.05
CA VAL A 242 5.49 -19.24 -8.99
C VAL A 242 6.39 -19.22 -7.76
N ALA A 243 5.90 -19.68 -6.60
CA ALA A 243 6.69 -19.74 -5.37
C ALA A 243 7.90 -20.67 -5.51
N GLU A 244 7.71 -21.84 -6.14
CA GLU A 244 8.80 -22.76 -6.44
C GLU A 244 9.87 -22.10 -7.33
N GLN A 245 9.47 -21.35 -8.35
CA GLN A 245 10.41 -20.72 -9.28
C GLN A 245 11.17 -19.56 -8.65
N VAL A 246 10.52 -18.67 -7.90
CA VAL A 246 11.20 -17.51 -7.30
C VAL A 246 12.19 -17.93 -6.20
N LEU A 247 11.96 -19.06 -5.54
CA LEU A 247 12.85 -19.58 -4.49
C LEU A 247 14.02 -20.41 -5.03
N ASN A 248 13.87 -21.12 -6.15
CA ASN A 248 14.83 -22.11 -6.64
C ASN A 248 15.56 -21.67 -7.93
N CYS A 249 16.29 -20.55 -7.90
CA CYS A 249 17.22 -20.21 -8.97
C CYS A 249 18.47 -21.12 -8.93
N ASP A 250 19.08 -21.44 -10.08
CA ASP A 250 20.05 -22.54 -10.15
C ASP A 250 21.49 -22.14 -9.81
N LYS A 251 21.90 -20.87 -10.02
CA LYS A 251 23.34 -20.49 -9.94
C LYS A 251 23.65 -19.06 -9.50
N TRP A 252 22.79 -18.39 -8.73
CA TRP A 252 23.28 -17.21 -8.02
C TRP A 252 24.23 -17.69 -6.91
N LYS A 253 25.54 -17.43 -7.06
CA LYS A 253 26.59 -17.92 -6.14
C LYS A 253 26.46 -19.41 -5.75
N GLU A 254 26.11 -20.26 -6.72
CA GLU A 254 26.01 -21.73 -6.58
C GLU A 254 25.01 -22.26 -5.52
N ALA A 255 24.05 -21.45 -5.08
CA ALA A 255 22.98 -21.86 -4.17
C ALA A 255 21.62 -21.32 -4.62
N PRO A 256 20.50 -22.00 -4.25
CA PRO A 256 19.16 -21.51 -4.56
C PRO A 256 18.88 -20.17 -3.89
N CYS A 257 18.01 -19.37 -4.52
CA CYS A 257 17.72 -17.99 -4.13
C CYS A 257 17.36 -17.87 -2.64
N TYR A 258 16.53 -18.78 -2.12
CA TYR A 258 16.12 -18.77 -0.72
C TYR A 258 17.29 -18.89 0.29
N LYS A 259 18.47 -19.32 -0.14
CA LYS A 259 19.68 -19.38 0.71
C LYS A 259 20.51 -18.09 0.74
N HIS A 260 20.14 -17.07 -0.03
CA HIS A 260 20.86 -15.78 -0.11
C HIS A 260 20.19 -14.70 0.72
N GLY A 261 20.10 -14.94 2.03
CA GLY A 261 19.61 -13.96 2.99
C GLY A 261 18.12 -13.60 2.87
N ILE A 262 17.32 -14.37 2.13
CA ILE A 262 15.86 -14.25 2.13
C ILE A 262 15.35 -14.79 3.47
N ASP A 263 14.54 -14.01 4.17
CA ASP A 263 14.01 -14.36 5.50
C ASP A 263 12.53 -14.81 5.43
N ALA A 264 11.79 -14.34 4.42
CA ALA A 264 10.36 -14.63 4.30
C ALA A 264 9.89 -14.85 2.85
N LEU A 265 8.95 -15.77 2.69
CA LEU A 265 8.05 -15.84 1.53
C LEU A 265 6.79 -15.03 1.85
N ALA A 266 6.30 -14.25 0.89
CA ALA A 266 5.08 -13.47 1.08
C ALA A 266 4.03 -13.76 -0.01
N ILE A 267 2.78 -13.87 0.43
CA ILE A 267 1.59 -14.14 -0.38
C ILE A 267 0.54 -13.04 -0.21
N THR A 268 -0.50 -13.06 -1.04
CA THR A 268 -1.75 -12.33 -0.77
C THR A 268 -2.64 -13.10 0.21
N GLY A 269 -3.54 -12.39 0.89
CA GLY A 269 -4.57 -12.93 1.78
C GLY A 269 -5.94 -12.33 1.48
N TYR A 270 -6.35 -12.41 0.21
CA TYR A 270 -7.63 -11.88 -0.27
C TYR A 270 -8.72 -12.94 -0.31
N PHE A 271 -9.95 -12.54 0.01
CA PHE A 271 -11.16 -13.32 -0.24
C PHE A 271 -12.17 -12.50 -1.05
N SER A 272 -13.00 -13.15 -1.87
CA SER A 272 -14.09 -12.46 -2.61
C SER A 272 -15.40 -13.25 -2.75
N GLY A 273 -15.39 -14.54 -2.44
CA GLY A 273 -16.48 -15.47 -2.76
C GLY A 273 -16.78 -15.57 -4.26
N LYS A 274 -15.87 -15.07 -5.11
CA LYS A 274 -16.03 -14.90 -6.57
C LYS A 274 -17.22 -14.05 -6.99
N LEU A 275 -17.80 -13.25 -6.08
CA LEU A 275 -18.98 -12.41 -6.38
C LEU A 275 -18.72 -11.49 -7.58
N GLY A 276 -17.50 -11.02 -7.75
CA GLY A 276 -17.09 -10.16 -8.85
C GLY A 276 -17.03 -10.80 -10.24
N HIS A 277 -17.06 -12.13 -10.34
CA HIS A 277 -16.66 -12.83 -11.55
C HIS A 277 -17.74 -12.72 -12.65
N PRO A 278 -17.38 -12.47 -13.94
CA PRO A 278 -18.34 -12.34 -15.04
C PRO A 278 -19.35 -13.48 -15.23
N LYS A 279 -19.01 -14.68 -14.75
CA LYS A 279 -19.89 -15.86 -14.75
C LYS A 279 -21.14 -15.65 -13.89
N TYR A 280 -21.02 -14.93 -12.77
CA TYR A 280 -22.10 -14.80 -11.77
C TYR A 280 -22.83 -13.46 -11.84
N GLU A 281 -22.49 -12.60 -12.81
CA GLU A 281 -23.09 -11.26 -12.97
C GLU A 281 -24.62 -11.33 -12.95
N THR A 282 -25.24 -12.10 -13.86
CA THR A 282 -26.70 -12.24 -13.93
C THR A 282 -27.31 -12.94 -12.71
N THR A 283 -26.57 -13.86 -12.08
CA THR A 283 -27.03 -14.51 -10.85
C THR A 283 -27.14 -13.51 -9.71
N ILE A 284 -26.15 -12.62 -9.57
CA ILE A 284 -26.15 -11.60 -8.52
C ILE A 284 -27.20 -10.52 -8.83
N GLU A 285 -27.34 -10.09 -10.08
CA GLU A 285 -28.43 -9.20 -10.50
C GLU A 285 -29.80 -9.77 -10.10
N SER A 286 -30.03 -11.07 -10.28
CA SER A 286 -31.27 -11.71 -9.87
C SER A 286 -31.52 -11.70 -8.36
N TRP A 287 -30.48 -11.60 -7.53
CA TRP A 287 -30.65 -11.43 -6.08
C TRP A 287 -31.10 -10.01 -5.73
N LEU A 288 -30.67 -9.01 -6.51
CA LEU A 288 -31.02 -7.61 -6.31
C LEU A 288 -32.43 -7.27 -6.80
N ASP A 289 -32.93 -8.02 -7.78
CA ASP A 289 -34.23 -7.79 -8.42
C ASP A 289 -35.39 -8.56 -7.75
N ASP A 290 -35.11 -9.52 -6.87
CA ASP A 290 -36.12 -10.33 -6.18
C ASP A 290 -36.28 -9.92 -4.71
N GLU A 291 -37.39 -9.28 -4.39
CA GLU A 291 -37.72 -8.81 -3.03
C GLU A 291 -37.82 -9.95 -1.98
N ASN A 292 -37.92 -11.21 -2.41
CA ASN A 292 -37.95 -12.38 -1.51
C ASN A 292 -36.54 -12.90 -1.17
N ILE A 293 -35.49 -12.35 -1.78
CA ILE A 293 -34.10 -12.71 -1.53
C ILE A 293 -33.46 -11.66 -0.63
N ASN A 294 -32.86 -12.10 0.47
CA ASN A 294 -31.91 -11.28 1.21
C ASN A 294 -30.54 -11.34 0.51
N GLU A 295 -30.30 -10.38 -0.38
CA GLU A 295 -29.13 -10.29 -1.24
C GLU A 295 -27.83 -10.22 -0.43
N PHE A 296 -27.85 -9.51 0.70
CA PHE A 296 -26.68 -9.35 1.55
C PHE A 296 -26.37 -10.65 2.31
N GLU A 297 -27.38 -11.33 2.86
CA GLU A 297 -27.18 -12.61 3.54
C GLU A 297 -26.62 -13.68 2.60
N ARG A 298 -27.13 -13.74 1.36
CA ARG A 298 -26.58 -14.65 0.34
C ARG A 298 -25.14 -14.31 0.00
N ALA A 299 -24.83 -13.03 -0.25
CA ALA A 299 -23.48 -12.61 -0.57
C ALA A 299 -22.51 -12.84 0.59
N LEU A 300 -22.92 -12.57 1.84
CA LEU A 300 -22.12 -12.83 3.04
C LEU A 300 -21.87 -14.33 3.23
N THR A 301 -22.88 -15.17 3.01
CA THR A 301 -22.72 -16.64 3.05
C THR A 301 -21.73 -17.10 1.99
N GLN A 302 -21.86 -16.60 0.76
CA GLN A 302 -20.92 -16.91 -0.33
C GLN A 302 -19.49 -16.48 -0.01
N VAL A 303 -19.30 -15.28 0.54
CA VAL A 303 -17.97 -14.78 0.91
C VAL A 303 -17.37 -15.58 2.06
N LYS A 304 -18.21 -16.03 3.01
CA LYS A 304 -17.76 -16.82 4.14
C LYS A 304 -17.24 -18.19 3.72
N ASN A 305 -18.06 -18.96 3.02
CA ASN A 305 -17.83 -20.41 2.82
C ASN A 305 -18.08 -20.93 1.41
N GLY A 306 -18.41 -20.05 0.45
CA GLY A 306 -18.58 -20.45 -0.95
C GLY A 306 -19.82 -21.26 -1.29
N SER A 307 -20.76 -21.49 -0.35
CA SER A 307 -21.85 -22.46 -0.51
C SER A 307 -23.06 -22.03 -1.35
N VAL A 308 -23.10 -20.79 -1.86
CA VAL A 308 -24.27 -20.23 -2.57
C VAL A 308 -24.11 -20.28 -4.09
N LEU A 309 -22.90 -20.03 -4.59
CA LEU A 309 -22.56 -20.10 -6.01
C LEU A 309 -21.78 -21.38 -6.29
N ASP A 310 -21.78 -21.84 -7.55
CA ASP A 310 -20.99 -23.01 -7.94
C ASP A 310 -19.48 -22.74 -7.77
N GLY A 311 -18.86 -23.21 -6.69
CA GLY A 311 -17.41 -23.31 -6.57
C GLY A 311 -16.86 -22.97 -5.19
N ASP A 312 -16.27 -23.99 -4.55
CA ASP A 312 -15.69 -23.94 -3.20
C ASP A 312 -14.25 -23.35 -3.23
N SER A 313 -14.11 -22.07 -3.57
CA SER A 313 -12.82 -21.37 -3.51
C SER A 313 -12.99 -19.86 -3.39
N ASP A 314 -11.95 -19.19 -2.90
CA ASP A 314 -11.88 -17.73 -2.71
C ASP A 314 -12.84 -17.21 -1.61
N SER A 315 -13.26 -18.09 -0.70
CA SER A 315 -13.98 -17.73 0.53
C SER A 315 -13.03 -17.55 1.72
N VAL A 316 -13.54 -17.01 2.84
CA VAL A 316 -12.76 -16.87 4.08
C VAL A 316 -12.32 -18.24 4.62
N GLU A 317 -13.18 -19.26 4.57
CA GLU A 317 -12.84 -20.61 5.03
C GLU A 317 -11.74 -21.25 4.15
N ASP A 318 -11.73 -21.00 2.84
CA ASP A 318 -10.70 -21.51 1.92
C ASP A 318 -9.32 -20.89 2.14
N LEU A 319 -9.26 -19.64 2.59
CA LEU A 319 -8.00 -18.94 2.86
C LEU A 319 -7.15 -19.67 3.90
N GLY A 320 -7.77 -20.22 4.93
CA GLY A 320 -7.06 -20.99 5.96
C GLY A 320 -6.29 -22.18 5.37
N LYS A 321 -6.88 -22.88 4.39
CA LYS A 321 -6.19 -23.96 3.67
C LYS A 321 -5.01 -23.43 2.87
N THR A 322 -5.19 -22.32 2.15
CA THR A 322 -4.11 -21.70 1.37
C THR A 322 -2.96 -21.25 2.26
N PHE A 323 -3.25 -20.67 3.43
CA PHE A 323 -2.23 -20.30 4.40
C PHE A 323 -1.42 -21.50 4.90
N ASN A 324 -2.07 -22.64 5.13
CA ASN A 324 -1.39 -23.88 5.52
C ASN A 324 -0.50 -24.43 4.39
N ASP A 325 -1.00 -24.45 3.15
CA ASP A 325 -0.26 -24.93 1.99
C ASP A 325 1.05 -24.12 1.81
N TYR A 326 0.98 -22.79 1.90
CA TYR A 326 2.17 -21.94 1.82
C TYR A 326 3.05 -21.98 3.08
N SER A 327 2.47 -22.25 4.26
CA SER A 327 3.24 -22.41 5.50
C SER A 327 4.16 -23.63 5.39
N ASN A 328 3.70 -24.71 4.76
CA ASN A 328 4.52 -25.89 4.48
C ASN A 328 5.68 -25.56 3.53
N ILE A 329 5.41 -24.82 2.44
CA ILE A 329 6.47 -24.38 1.49
C ILE A 329 7.53 -23.53 2.23
N ALA A 330 7.09 -22.59 3.08
CA ALA A 330 8.00 -21.74 3.84
C ALA A 330 8.83 -22.54 4.86
N LYS A 331 8.19 -23.42 5.63
CA LYS A 331 8.84 -24.32 6.62
C LYS A 331 9.92 -25.20 5.97
N GLU A 332 9.63 -25.82 4.84
CA GLU A 332 10.59 -26.65 4.11
C GLU A 332 11.86 -25.90 3.70
N LYS A 333 11.79 -24.58 3.58
CA LYS A 333 12.92 -23.70 3.21
C LYS A 333 13.49 -22.91 4.39
N GLY A 334 12.96 -23.10 5.61
CA GLY A 334 13.37 -22.34 6.79
C GLY A 334 13.02 -20.85 6.71
N LEU A 335 11.96 -20.50 5.97
CA LEU A 335 11.48 -19.13 5.79
C LEU A 335 10.27 -18.86 6.68
N GLN A 336 10.08 -17.59 7.03
CA GLN A 336 8.80 -17.10 7.53
C GLN A 336 7.78 -17.02 6.38
N LEU A 337 6.50 -17.08 6.72
CA LEU A 337 5.42 -16.75 5.80
C LEU A 337 4.75 -15.43 6.23
N MET A 338 4.52 -14.55 5.26
CA MET A 338 3.89 -13.24 5.45
C MET A 338 2.76 -13.04 4.45
N VAL A 339 1.79 -12.20 4.79
CA VAL A 339 0.85 -11.64 3.80
C VAL A 339 1.30 -10.23 3.43
N TYR A 340 1.66 -9.97 2.17
CA TYR A 340 2.05 -8.64 1.70
C TYR A 340 0.86 -7.72 1.36
N GLU A 341 -0.32 -8.32 1.15
CA GLU A 341 -1.59 -7.63 1.01
C GLU A 341 -2.76 -8.58 1.30
N GLY A 342 -3.76 -8.13 2.03
CA GLY A 342 -4.89 -8.96 2.41
C GLY A 342 -6.14 -8.13 2.74
N GLY A 343 -7.25 -8.84 2.91
CA GLY A 343 -8.57 -8.26 3.12
C GLY A 343 -9.57 -8.74 2.09
N SER A 344 -10.54 -7.90 1.75
CA SER A 344 -11.58 -8.26 0.78
C SER A 344 -11.22 -7.79 -0.62
N HIS A 345 -11.43 -8.69 -1.58
CA HIS A 345 -11.38 -8.45 -3.01
C HIS A 345 -12.76 -8.60 -3.66
N VAL A 346 -13.84 -8.33 -2.91
CA VAL A 346 -15.20 -8.29 -3.47
C VAL A 346 -15.34 -7.05 -4.36
N VAL A 347 -15.14 -7.21 -5.67
CA VAL A 347 -15.23 -6.16 -6.68
C VAL A 347 -15.59 -6.77 -8.03
N GLY A 348 -16.25 -6.02 -8.91
CA GLY A 348 -16.45 -6.48 -10.28
C GLY A 348 -15.13 -6.80 -10.99
N LEU A 349 -15.08 -7.92 -11.73
CA LEU A 349 -13.93 -8.34 -12.54
C LEU A 349 -14.28 -8.31 -14.03
N GLY A 350 -13.29 -8.04 -14.89
CA GLY A 350 -13.48 -7.99 -16.33
C GLY A 350 -14.59 -7.00 -16.73
N LYS A 351 -15.62 -7.46 -17.45
CA LYS A 351 -16.75 -6.61 -17.87
C LYS A 351 -17.59 -6.07 -16.69
N VAL A 352 -17.64 -6.81 -15.57
CA VAL A 352 -18.45 -6.47 -14.40
C VAL A 352 -17.97 -5.19 -13.71
N VAL A 353 -16.71 -4.79 -13.92
CA VAL A 353 -16.17 -3.48 -13.46
C VAL A 353 -17.04 -2.30 -13.93
N ASN A 354 -17.74 -2.43 -15.06
CA ASN A 354 -18.60 -1.36 -15.57
C ASN A 354 -20.08 -1.53 -15.19
N ASN A 355 -20.42 -2.55 -14.41
CA ASN A 355 -21.76 -2.76 -13.87
C ASN A 355 -21.96 -1.88 -12.63
N LYS A 356 -22.72 -0.79 -12.78
CA LYS A 356 -22.92 0.20 -11.72
C LYS A 356 -23.75 -0.36 -10.55
N GLN A 357 -24.79 -1.15 -10.84
CA GLN A 357 -25.66 -1.75 -9.83
C GLN A 357 -24.85 -2.69 -8.91
N LEU A 358 -24.03 -3.57 -9.51
CA LEU A 358 -23.15 -4.47 -8.75
C LEU A 358 -22.04 -3.71 -8.01
N THR A 359 -21.50 -2.64 -8.60
CA THR A 359 -20.53 -1.78 -7.90
C THR A 359 -21.14 -1.19 -6.63
N GLU A 360 -22.33 -0.62 -6.71
CA GLU A 360 -23.04 -0.05 -5.56
C GLU A 360 -23.37 -1.12 -4.52
N PHE A 361 -23.86 -2.27 -4.95
CA PHE A 361 -24.11 -3.42 -4.08
C PHE A 361 -22.85 -3.87 -3.32
N PHE A 362 -21.72 -4.05 -4.00
CA PHE A 362 -20.47 -4.46 -3.36
C PHE A 362 -19.94 -3.40 -2.39
N ILE A 363 -20.11 -2.11 -2.69
CA ILE A 363 -19.75 -1.03 -1.74
C ILE A 363 -20.59 -1.14 -0.46
N GLU A 364 -21.90 -1.29 -0.59
CA GLU A 364 -22.80 -1.45 0.57
C GLU A 364 -22.54 -2.74 1.34
N LEU A 365 -22.18 -3.83 0.65
CA LEU A 365 -21.84 -5.10 1.29
C LEU A 365 -20.64 -4.95 2.26
N HIS A 366 -19.62 -4.18 1.89
CA HIS A 366 -18.47 -3.91 2.78
C HIS A 366 -18.81 -3.05 4.01
N ARG A 367 -19.93 -2.33 3.97
CA ARG A 367 -20.41 -1.47 5.07
C ARG A 367 -21.28 -2.24 6.06
N LYS A 368 -21.72 -3.46 5.71
CA LYS A 368 -22.54 -4.30 6.59
C LYS A 368 -21.78 -4.70 7.86
N PRO A 369 -22.42 -4.68 9.04
CA PRO A 369 -21.77 -5.06 10.30
C PRO A 369 -21.14 -6.46 10.27
N GLU A 370 -21.73 -7.39 9.54
CA GLU A 370 -21.29 -8.78 9.40
C GLU A 370 -19.89 -8.90 8.77
N PHE A 371 -19.44 -7.89 8.03
CA PHE A 371 -18.08 -7.83 7.49
C PHE A 371 -17.01 -7.77 8.59
N TYR A 372 -17.36 -7.34 9.81
CA TYR A 372 -16.50 -7.45 10.99
C TYR A 372 -16.13 -8.91 11.27
N ASN A 373 -17.12 -9.82 11.22
CA ASN A 373 -16.92 -11.23 11.50
C ASN A 373 -16.07 -11.90 10.41
N LEU A 374 -16.29 -11.56 9.14
CA LEU A 374 -15.48 -12.06 8.03
C LEU A 374 -13.99 -11.66 8.16
N TYR A 375 -13.72 -10.40 8.52
CA TYR A 375 -12.35 -9.95 8.78
C TYR A 375 -11.73 -10.64 10.00
N THR A 376 -12.51 -10.77 11.09
CA THR A 376 -12.04 -11.46 12.29
C THR A 376 -11.68 -12.92 11.98
N GLU A 377 -12.54 -13.64 11.26
CA GLU A 377 -12.32 -15.04 10.88
C GLU A 377 -11.10 -15.19 9.96
N MET A 378 -10.92 -14.29 8.99
CA MET A 378 -9.70 -14.23 8.17
C MET A 378 -8.44 -14.08 9.02
N LEU A 379 -8.42 -13.14 9.97
CA LEU A 379 -7.26 -12.88 10.82
C LEU A 379 -6.99 -14.03 11.81
N GLU A 380 -8.04 -14.63 12.37
CA GLU A 380 -7.93 -15.82 13.22
C GLU A 380 -7.38 -17.01 12.43
N SER A 381 -7.77 -17.18 11.16
CA SER A 381 -7.23 -18.23 10.29
C SER A 381 -5.71 -18.08 10.04
N TRP A 382 -5.17 -16.86 10.18
CA TRP A 382 -3.74 -16.58 10.00
C TRP A 382 -2.88 -16.96 11.23
N LYS A 383 -3.48 -17.07 12.42
CA LYS A 383 -2.74 -17.43 13.64
C LYS A 383 -2.03 -18.76 13.48
N ASP A 384 -0.79 -18.80 13.93
CA ASP A 384 0.09 -19.96 13.79
C ASP A 384 0.87 -20.24 15.07
N PRO A 385 0.44 -21.22 15.88
CA PRO A 385 1.16 -21.63 17.08
C PRO A 385 2.59 -22.10 16.80
N GLU A 386 2.91 -22.52 15.58
CA GLU A 386 4.24 -22.99 15.19
C GLU A 386 5.20 -21.84 14.81
N GLY A 387 4.71 -20.61 14.70
CA GLY A 387 5.53 -19.42 14.48
C GLY A 387 6.12 -19.25 13.08
N THR A 388 5.63 -20.00 12.07
CA THR A 388 6.05 -19.80 10.68
C THR A 388 5.36 -18.58 10.08
N ARG A 389 4.06 -18.44 10.28
CA ARG A 389 3.30 -17.26 9.87
C ARG A 389 3.53 -16.13 10.86
N THR A 390 3.87 -14.97 10.33
CA THR A 390 4.26 -13.80 11.13
C THR A 390 3.36 -12.60 10.82
N LEU A 391 3.71 -11.81 9.80
CA LEU A 391 3.01 -10.59 9.47
C LEU A 391 1.78 -10.83 8.58
N PHE A 392 0.71 -10.10 8.88
CA PHE A 392 -0.44 -9.95 8.01
C PHE A 392 -0.65 -8.48 7.64
N MET A 393 -0.36 -8.11 6.39
CA MET A 393 -0.61 -6.75 5.92
C MET A 393 -2.03 -6.62 5.38
N ASN A 394 -2.86 -5.80 6.02
CA ASN A 394 -4.08 -5.29 5.39
C ASN A 394 -3.69 -4.34 4.25
N PHE A 395 -4.29 -4.49 3.08
CA PHE A 395 -3.82 -3.80 1.85
C PHE A 395 -3.84 -2.27 1.95
N SER A 396 -4.95 -1.67 2.39
CA SER A 396 -5.10 -0.21 2.40
C SER A 396 -5.85 0.25 3.64
N ASP A 397 -5.32 1.31 4.25
CA ASP A 397 -5.85 2.00 5.40
C ASP A 397 -7.06 2.88 5.03
N ILE A 398 -6.85 3.94 4.24
CA ILE A 398 -7.84 4.98 3.97
C ILE A 398 -7.93 5.20 2.46
N ARG A 399 -9.04 4.76 1.85
CA ARG A 399 -9.29 4.95 0.43
C ARG A 399 -10.77 4.90 0.10
N LYS A 400 -11.25 5.93 -0.61
CA LYS A 400 -12.63 5.99 -1.09
C LYS A 400 -12.92 4.81 -2.04
N PRO A 401 -14.04 4.09 -1.85
CA PRO A 401 -14.44 3.01 -2.74
C PRO A 401 -14.77 3.54 -4.14
N ASN A 402 -14.58 2.70 -5.15
CA ASN A 402 -14.99 2.96 -6.52
C ASN A 402 -15.21 1.64 -7.27
N LYS A 403 -15.49 1.70 -8.58
CA LYS A 403 -15.72 0.50 -9.42
C LYS A 403 -14.56 -0.50 -9.48
N HIS A 404 -13.36 -0.08 -9.10
CA HIS A 404 -12.17 -0.92 -8.99
C HIS A 404 -11.94 -1.46 -7.58
N GLY A 405 -12.85 -1.23 -6.63
CA GLY A 405 -12.85 -1.89 -5.32
C GLY A 405 -13.02 -0.96 -4.13
N SER A 406 -13.33 -1.57 -2.99
CA SER A 406 -13.44 -0.93 -1.67
C SER A 406 -12.19 -1.24 -0.84
N TRP A 407 -11.02 -0.83 -1.33
CA TRP A 407 -9.73 -1.25 -0.77
C TRP A 407 -9.42 -0.74 0.63
N GLY A 408 -9.74 0.53 0.91
CA GLY A 408 -9.50 1.13 2.22
C GLY A 408 -10.43 0.52 3.26
N VAL A 409 -9.89 0.18 4.43
CA VAL A 409 -10.72 -0.18 5.59
C VAL A 409 -11.45 1.03 6.15
N LEU A 410 -10.98 2.24 5.87
CA LEU A 410 -11.68 3.51 6.01
C LEU A 410 -11.81 4.18 4.63
N GLU A 411 -12.82 5.02 4.44
CA GLU A 411 -13.09 5.73 3.20
C GLU A 411 -12.52 7.16 3.21
N HIS A 412 -12.33 7.74 4.40
CA HIS A 412 -11.78 9.06 4.64
C HIS A 412 -11.17 9.15 6.05
N VAL A 413 -10.28 10.11 6.29
CA VAL A 413 -9.43 10.18 7.51
C VAL A 413 -10.22 10.48 8.78
N ASP A 414 -11.28 11.25 8.67
CA ASP A 414 -12.21 11.62 9.74
C ASP A 414 -13.28 10.55 10.00
N GLN A 415 -13.28 9.44 9.26
CA GLN A 415 -14.19 8.31 9.54
C GLN A 415 -13.80 7.68 10.89
N GLU A 416 -14.72 7.68 11.85
CA GLU A 416 -14.47 7.14 13.20
C GLU A 416 -14.03 5.67 13.16
N GLY A 417 -14.77 4.83 12.42
CA GLY A 417 -14.46 3.42 12.22
C GLY A 417 -15.28 2.78 11.09
N SER A 418 -15.06 1.49 10.89
CA SER A 418 -15.82 0.64 9.97
C SER A 418 -15.80 -0.80 10.48
N PRO A 419 -16.68 -1.71 10.01
CA PRO A 419 -16.63 -3.11 10.40
C PRO A 419 -15.24 -3.73 10.22
N ARG A 420 -14.56 -3.41 9.11
CA ARG A 420 -13.24 -3.93 8.76
C ARG A 420 -12.11 -3.32 9.60
N TYR A 421 -12.15 -2.00 9.79
CA TYR A 421 -11.17 -1.30 10.61
C TYR A 421 -11.25 -1.72 12.08
N ASN A 422 -12.47 -1.83 12.61
CA ASN A 422 -12.70 -2.25 14.00
C ASN A 422 -12.24 -3.69 14.23
N ALA A 423 -12.48 -4.60 13.28
CA ALA A 423 -11.98 -5.97 13.36
C ALA A 423 -10.44 -6.03 13.43
N LEU A 424 -9.74 -5.20 12.64
CA LEU A 424 -8.29 -5.10 12.70
C LEU A 424 -7.80 -4.57 14.06
N LEU A 425 -8.40 -3.49 14.57
CA LEU A 425 -8.01 -2.92 15.86
C LEU A 425 -8.27 -3.87 17.02
N ASP A 426 -9.44 -4.52 17.04
CA ASP A 426 -9.79 -5.49 18.07
C ASP A 426 -8.87 -6.72 18.02
N PHE A 427 -8.48 -7.16 16.83
CA PHE A 427 -7.51 -8.24 16.67
C PHE A 427 -6.13 -7.83 17.20
N ILE A 428 -5.67 -6.62 16.90
CA ILE A 428 -4.40 -6.09 17.44
C ILE A 428 -4.45 -6.03 18.97
N ASP A 429 -5.53 -5.48 19.54
CA ASP A 429 -5.65 -5.35 21.00
C ASP A 429 -5.69 -6.72 21.72
N LYS A 430 -6.23 -7.76 21.06
CA LYS A 430 -6.24 -9.14 21.58
C LYS A 430 -4.93 -9.89 21.37
N ASN A 431 -4.03 -9.39 20.51
CA ASN A 431 -2.77 -10.03 20.14
C ASN A 431 -1.61 -9.00 20.13
N PRO A 432 -1.23 -8.47 21.32
CA PRO A 432 -0.43 -7.25 21.45
C PRO A 432 1.04 -7.35 21.03
#